data_AF-C1F1P8-F1
#
_entry.id   AF-C1F1P8-F1
#
_cell.length_a   1.000
_cell.length_b   1.000
_cell.length_c   1.000
_cell.angle_alpha   90.00
_cell.angle_beta   90.00
_cell.angle_gamma   90.00
#
_symmetry.space_group_name_H-M   'P 1'
#
loop_
_entity.id
_entity.type
_entity.pdbx_description
1 polymer ?
#
loop_
_entity_poly.entity_id
_entity_poly.type
_entity_poly.pdbx_seq_one_letter_code
_entity_poly.pdbx_strand_id
1 'polypeptide(L)'
;MPTTHNATEAARAETRSIVFISKATPEDDEFVLWLAPRLEAAGYTVFADILSLEGGDRWRREITGNLQNKAVKMLLCCRDATLEKIGVQEEISIATDVGKQIGDKRFIIPLRLEVFKKLFGISDLQWVDFLGSWAGGLHDLLETLENQNVPRATTPAINPNWENYRKRLATKVDKKPEVLTSNWLRIASLPDTIRYYYPPGPINFELMEKACRENTVPTEAYHRGFFSFALPEEVARDFADVAPFEIQSEFKVLDFIESGGKSPDIEPREAKNLVYSMFRRAWENFCRSKGLYEYLFATQTAFHVGEALTPLGKRISWGRQGKRRSSMLRNAAGGKVWQYGVSATPNFWPYLHFRLKARVLFSDLTSGKAGAVIGDSDAQHHLRRTICKGWRNKQWHGRLMAYLELLSGEEPCITVPLAEACAITLDSRSMPFTSPVTTTLPDTMEDDAEETDDSTLGLFNPEDEE
;
A
#
# COMPACT_ATOMS: atom_id res chain seq x y z
N MET A 1 -83.84 -19.39 -19.88
CA MET A 1 -83.05 -20.61 -20.09
C MET A 1 -81.77 -20.26 -20.84
N PRO A 2 -80.65 -20.05 -20.15
CA PRO A 2 -79.35 -20.46 -20.71
C PRO A 2 -78.47 -21.23 -19.72
N THR A 3 -77.79 -22.24 -20.26
CA THR A 3 -76.48 -22.80 -19.87
C THR A 3 -75.79 -22.27 -18.60
N THR A 4 -75.62 -23.14 -17.60
CA THR A 4 -74.60 -22.98 -16.55
C THR A 4 -73.21 -23.36 -17.07
N HIS A 5 -72.22 -22.54 -16.74
CA HIS A 5 -70.83 -22.72 -17.15
C HIS A 5 -70.15 -23.89 -16.43
N ASN A 6 -69.59 -24.83 -17.19
CA ASN A 6 -68.30 -25.42 -16.83
C ASN A 6 -67.21 -24.40 -17.20
N ALA A 7 -66.58 -23.78 -16.21
CA ALA A 7 -65.48 -22.84 -16.44
C ALA A 7 -64.43 -22.88 -15.30
N THR A 8 -63.37 -23.65 -15.53
CA THR A 8 -62.00 -23.35 -15.07
C THR A 8 -61.78 -23.09 -13.57
N GLU A 9 -61.89 -24.13 -12.75
CA GLU A 9 -61.10 -24.27 -11.52
C GLU A 9 -59.82 -25.07 -11.81
N ALA A 10 -58.95 -24.48 -12.63
CA ALA A 10 -57.58 -24.96 -12.85
C ALA A 10 -56.63 -23.89 -12.30
N ALA A 11 -56.36 -23.96 -11.00
CA ALA A 11 -55.36 -23.10 -10.37
C ALA A 11 -54.00 -23.31 -11.08
N ARG A 12 -53.48 -22.25 -11.70
CA ARG A 12 -52.13 -22.26 -12.27
C ARG A 12 -51.15 -22.53 -11.14
N ALA A 13 -50.53 -23.72 -11.13
CA ALA A 13 -49.36 -23.95 -10.28
C ALA A 13 -48.27 -22.96 -10.69
N GLU A 14 -47.80 -22.12 -9.75
CA GLU A 14 -46.67 -21.24 -10.02
C GLU A 14 -45.43 -22.10 -10.34
N THR A 15 -44.88 -21.93 -11.53
CA THR A 15 -43.73 -22.71 -11.98
C THR A 15 -42.49 -22.31 -11.19
N ARG A 16 -42.01 -23.19 -10.31
CA ARG A 16 -40.75 -23.00 -9.59
C ARG A 16 -39.59 -22.84 -10.57
N SER A 17 -38.87 -21.73 -10.47
CA SER A 17 -37.77 -21.36 -11.39
C SER A 17 -36.57 -20.73 -10.70
N ILE A 18 -36.66 -20.38 -9.41
CA ILE A 18 -35.63 -19.64 -8.71
C ILE A 18 -34.56 -20.58 -8.15
N VAL A 19 -33.30 -20.33 -8.47
CA VAL A 19 -32.14 -20.90 -7.79
C VAL A 19 -31.89 -20.03 -6.55
N PHE A 20 -32.30 -20.53 -5.38
CA PHE A 20 -32.13 -19.84 -4.10
C PHE A 20 -30.73 -20.11 -3.55
N ILE A 21 -29.98 -19.09 -3.15
CA ILE A 21 -28.67 -19.23 -2.51
C ILE A 21 -28.79 -18.89 -1.03
N SER A 22 -28.66 -19.92 -0.19
CA SER A 22 -28.56 -19.83 1.26
C SER A 22 -27.10 -19.58 1.65
N LYS A 23 -26.88 -18.59 2.51
CA LYS A 23 -25.56 -18.07 2.84
C LYS A 23 -25.53 -17.39 4.22
N ALA A 24 -24.33 -17.17 4.76
CA ALA A 24 -24.13 -16.28 5.89
C ALA A 24 -23.97 -14.82 5.45
N THR A 25 -24.60 -13.90 6.20
CA THR A 25 -24.45 -12.46 6.00
C THR A 25 -23.67 -11.88 7.18
N PRO A 26 -22.51 -11.20 6.98
CA PRO A 26 -21.88 -10.87 5.69
C PRO A 26 -20.87 -11.93 5.18
N GLU A 27 -20.63 -13.03 5.89
CA GLU A 27 -19.44 -13.89 5.71
C GLU A 27 -19.32 -14.55 4.32
N ASP A 28 -20.43 -14.79 3.62
CA ASP A 28 -20.47 -15.36 2.27
C ASP A 28 -20.78 -14.32 1.18
N ASP A 29 -20.91 -13.03 1.51
CA ASP A 29 -21.34 -11.99 0.58
C ASP A 29 -20.43 -11.90 -0.65
N GLU A 30 -19.11 -11.97 -0.47
CA GLU A 30 -18.14 -11.90 -1.57
C GLU A 30 -18.34 -13.06 -2.57
N PHE A 31 -18.48 -14.28 -2.05
CA PHE A 31 -18.66 -15.47 -2.86
C PHE A 31 -19.98 -15.42 -3.62
N VAL A 32 -21.08 -15.02 -2.97
CA VAL A 32 -22.40 -15.00 -3.63
C VAL A 32 -22.53 -13.82 -4.60
N LEU A 33 -21.91 -12.67 -4.32
CA LEU A 33 -21.73 -11.59 -5.29
C LEU A 33 -20.89 -12.02 -6.51
N TRP A 34 -20.00 -13.00 -6.36
CA TRP A 34 -19.24 -13.59 -7.46
C TRP A 34 -20.06 -14.63 -8.23
N LEU A 35 -20.84 -15.45 -7.53
CA LEU A 35 -21.58 -16.58 -8.11
C LEU A 35 -22.88 -16.15 -8.80
N ALA A 36 -23.72 -15.36 -8.14
CA ALA A 36 -25.08 -15.06 -8.61
C ALA A 36 -25.12 -14.40 -10.01
N PRO A 37 -24.30 -13.38 -10.34
CA PRO A 37 -24.26 -12.81 -11.69
C PRO A 37 -23.82 -13.80 -12.77
N ARG A 38 -23.04 -14.84 -12.42
CA ARG A 38 -22.55 -15.86 -13.36
C ARG A 38 -23.60 -16.93 -13.64
N LEU A 39 -24.39 -17.29 -12.64
CA LEU A 39 -25.58 -18.13 -12.81
C LEU A 39 -26.66 -17.41 -13.64
N GLU A 40 -26.88 -16.11 -13.41
CA GLU A 40 -27.77 -15.29 -14.24
C GLU A 40 -27.26 -15.14 -15.68
N ALA A 41 -25.95 -14.99 -15.88
CA ALA A 41 -25.33 -15.00 -17.22
C ALA A 41 -25.51 -16.33 -17.96
N ALA A 42 -25.61 -17.45 -17.22
CA ALA A 42 -25.97 -18.77 -17.75
C ALA A 42 -27.48 -18.99 -17.93
N GLY A 43 -28.31 -17.98 -17.64
CA GLY A 43 -29.76 -17.97 -17.85
C GLY A 43 -30.60 -18.39 -16.64
N TYR A 44 -30.00 -18.70 -15.48
CA TYR A 44 -30.77 -19.06 -14.28
C TYR A 44 -31.35 -17.83 -13.58
N THR A 45 -32.57 -17.93 -13.05
CA THR A 45 -33.13 -16.89 -12.17
C THR A 45 -32.60 -17.11 -10.75
N VAL A 46 -31.85 -16.16 -10.19
CA VAL A 46 -31.18 -16.33 -8.89
C VAL A 46 -31.84 -15.46 -7.82
N PHE A 47 -31.90 -15.97 -6.59
CA PHE A 47 -32.26 -15.19 -5.39
C PHE A 47 -31.23 -15.42 -4.28
N ALA A 48 -30.76 -14.36 -3.64
CA ALA A 48 -29.93 -14.42 -2.45
C ALA A 48 -30.12 -13.16 -1.59
N ASP A 49 -29.86 -13.26 -0.29
CA ASP A 49 -29.99 -12.17 0.68
C ASP A 49 -28.84 -11.13 0.56
N ILE A 50 -28.83 -10.36 -0.54
CA ILE A 50 -27.82 -9.32 -0.84
C ILE A 50 -28.49 -8.00 -1.25
N LEU A 51 -29.81 -7.89 -1.09
CA LEU A 51 -30.54 -6.70 -1.51
C LEU A 51 -30.39 -5.57 -0.50
N SER A 52 -30.28 -4.35 -1.00
CA SER A 52 -30.33 -3.13 -0.21
C SER A 52 -31.73 -2.94 0.37
N LEU A 53 -31.89 -3.34 1.64
CA LEU A 53 -33.16 -3.25 2.38
C LEU A 53 -33.58 -1.80 2.62
N GLU A 54 -34.88 -1.53 2.52
CA GLU A 54 -35.48 -0.29 3.04
C GLU A 54 -36.06 -0.53 4.45
N GLY A 55 -36.17 0.54 5.23
CA GLY A 55 -36.62 0.47 6.62
C GLY A 55 -38.12 0.22 6.73
N GLY A 56 -38.53 -1.05 6.81
CA GLY A 56 -39.93 -1.45 7.04
C GLY A 56 -40.29 -2.86 6.58
N ASP A 57 -39.44 -3.48 5.76
CA ASP A 57 -39.76 -4.76 5.10
C ASP A 57 -39.79 -5.96 6.06
N ARG A 58 -40.76 -6.85 5.86
CA ARG A 58 -40.89 -8.11 6.62
C ARG A 58 -40.00 -9.21 6.03
N TRP A 59 -38.71 -8.92 5.89
CA TRP A 59 -37.73 -9.70 5.10
C TRP A 59 -37.82 -11.23 5.27
N ARG A 60 -37.89 -11.73 6.51
CA ARG A 60 -38.01 -13.19 6.80
C ARG A 60 -39.18 -13.84 6.06
N ARG A 61 -40.31 -13.14 5.91
CA ARG A 61 -41.50 -13.66 5.22
C ARG A 61 -41.27 -13.75 3.70
N GLU A 62 -40.47 -12.87 3.13
CA GLU A 62 -40.13 -12.89 1.70
C GLU A 62 -39.09 -13.96 1.39
N ILE A 63 -38.05 -14.09 2.21
CA ILE A 63 -37.04 -15.15 2.05
C ILE A 63 -37.68 -16.54 2.15
N THR A 64 -38.44 -16.79 3.23
CA THR A 64 -39.22 -18.01 3.40
C THR A 64 -40.22 -18.21 2.26
N GLY A 65 -40.89 -17.14 1.82
CA GLY A 65 -41.86 -17.20 0.72
C GLY A 65 -41.25 -17.57 -0.63
N ASN A 66 -40.06 -17.06 -0.95
CA ASN A 66 -39.32 -17.41 -2.17
C ASN A 66 -38.81 -18.86 -2.09
N LEU A 67 -38.22 -19.28 -0.96
CA LEU A 67 -37.72 -20.65 -0.76
C LEU A 67 -38.85 -21.70 -0.82
N GLN A 68 -40.00 -21.44 -0.20
CA GLN A 68 -41.11 -22.39 -0.17
C GLN A 68 -41.84 -22.51 -1.51
N ASN A 69 -42.15 -21.38 -2.14
CA ASN A 69 -43.12 -21.35 -3.24
C ASN A 69 -42.49 -21.26 -4.63
N LYS A 70 -41.32 -20.62 -4.75
CA LYS A 70 -40.71 -20.28 -6.06
C LYS A 70 -39.38 -20.94 -6.34
N ALA A 71 -38.65 -21.39 -5.32
CA ALA A 71 -37.36 -22.02 -5.49
C ALA A 71 -37.49 -23.40 -6.15
N VAL A 72 -36.69 -23.63 -7.19
CA VAL A 72 -36.54 -24.94 -7.87
C VAL A 72 -35.35 -25.72 -7.33
N LYS A 73 -34.33 -25.02 -6.81
CA LYS A 73 -33.17 -25.55 -6.11
C LYS A 73 -32.72 -24.59 -5.01
N MET A 74 -32.14 -25.14 -3.95
CA MET A 74 -31.38 -24.41 -2.94
C MET A 74 -29.90 -24.73 -3.11
N LEU A 75 -29.08 -23.72 -3.36
CA LEU A 75 -27.62 -23.80 -3.23
C LEU A 75 -27.26 -23.38 -1.81
N LEU A 76 -26.56 -24.23 -1.06
CA LEU A 76 -26.18 -23.96 0.33
C LEU A 76 -24.68 -23.70 0.42
N CYS A 77 -24.28 -22.50 0.85
CA CYS A 77 -22.87 -22.20 1.12
C CYS A 77 -22.41 -22.98 2.36
N CYS A 78 -21.39 -23.85 2.21
CA CYS A 78 -20.92 -24.72 3.27
C CYS A 78 -19.50 -24.35 3.75
N ARG A 79 -19.46 -23.74 4.94
CA ARG A 79 -18.33 -23.59 5.87
C ARG A 79 -18.87 -23.63 7.30
N ASP A 80 -18.06 -23.94 8.31
CA ASP A 80 -18.54 -24.08 9.70
C ASP A 80 -19.28 -22.80 10.17
N ALA A 81 -18.70 -21.62 9.94
CA ALA A 81 -19.29 -20.31 10.31
C ALA A 81 -20.66 -20.02 9.66
N THR A 82 -20.98 -20.64 8.53
CA THR A 82 -22.27 -20.48 7.84
C THR A 82 -23.31 -21.44 8.38
N LEU A 83 -22.93 -22.69 8.62
CA LEU A 83 -23.82 -23.73 9.14
C LEU A 83 -24.19 -23.52 10.62
N GLU A 84 -23.41 -22.72 11.36
CA GLU A 84 -23.74 -22.28 12.72
C GLU A 84 -24.79 -21.17 12.79
N LYS A 85 -25.13 -20.49 11.67
CA LYS A 85 -26.14 -19.41 11.65
C LYS A 85 -27.56 -19.99 11.78
N ILE A 86 -28.30 -19.54 12.79
CA ILE A 86 -29.70 -19.97 13.04
C ILE A 86 -30.59 -19.81 11.79
N GLY A 87 -30.50 -18.69 11.08
CA GLY A 87 -31.30 -18.47 9.85
C GLY A 87 -31.00 -19.48 8.73
N VAL A 88 -29.74 -19.89 8.58
CA VAL A 88 -29.35 -20.92 7.60
C VAL A 88 -29.89 -22.29 8.03
N GLN A 89 -29.89 -22.60 9.33
CA GLN A 89 -30.50 -23.83 9.85
C GLN A 89 -32.02 -23.87 9.66
N GLU A 90 -32.71 -22.74 9.86
CA GLU A 90 -34.14 -22.58 9.54
C GLU A 90 -34.40 -22.81 8.04
N GLU A 91 -33.59 -22.21 7.16
CA GLU A 91 -33.66 -22.40 5.70
C GLU A 91 -33.41 -23.86 5.28
N ILE A 92 -32.42 -24.55 5.86
CA ILE A 92 -32.15 -25.98 5.60
C ILE A 92 -33.37 -26.83 5.99
N SER A 93 -34.01 -26.55 7.13
CA SER A 93 -35.21 -27.25 7.57
C SER A 93 -36.37 -27.05 6.59
N ILE A 94 -36.62 -25.80 6.20
CA ILE A 94 -37.66 -25.43 5.21
C ILE A 94 -37.39 -26.12 3.87
N ALA A 95 -36.17 -26.05 3.35
CA ALA A 95 -35.79 -26.66 2.09
C ALA A 95 -35.88 -28.19 2.09
N THR A 96 -35.58 -28.82 3.23
CA THR A 96 -35.74 -30.27 3.43
C THR A 96 -37.20 -30.68 3.30
N ASP A 97 -38.13 -29.90 3.86
CA ASP A 97 -39.56 -30.19 3.76
C ASP A 97 -40.14 -29.84 2.38
N VAL A 98 -39.68 -28.76 1.74
CA VAL A 98 -40.02 -28.43 0.34
C VAL A 98 -39.59 -29.55 -0.60
N GLY A 99 -38.35 -30.05 -0.47
CA GLY A 99 -37.84 -31.17 -1.25
C GLY A 99 -38.70 -32.43 -1.12
N LYS A 100 -39.15 -32.78 0.10
CA LYS A 100 -40.11 -33.88 0.33
C LYS A 100 -41.45 -33.61 -0.35
N GLN A 101 -42.01 -32.40 -0.23
CA GLN A 101 -43.32 -32.03 -0.79
C GLN A 101 -43.35 -32.10 -2.32
N ILE A 102 -42.26 -31.70 -2.99
CA ILE A 102 -42.16 -31.72 -4.47
C ILE A 102 -41.55 -33.03 -5.01
N GLY A 103 -41.16 -33.96 -4.13
CA GLY A 103 -40.55 -35.24 -4.52
C GLY A 103 -39.08 -35.17 -4.95
N ASP A 104 -38.41 -34.03 -4.77
CA ASP A 104 -37.03 -33.81 -5.20
C ASP A 104 -36.02 -34.09 -4.08
N LYS A 105 -35.40 -35.27 -4.15
CA LYS A 105 -34.33 -35.71 -3.23
C LYS A 105 -33.02 -34.92 -3.40
N ARG A 106 -32.88 -34.10 -4.44
CA ARG A 106 -31.70 -33.29 -4.76
C ARG A 106 -32.03 -31.79 -4.76
N PHE A 107 -33.02 -31.39 -3.96
CA PHE A 107 -33.44 -29.99 -3.87
C PHE A 107 -32.34 -29.09 -3.30
N ILE A 108 -31.63 -29.58 -2.28
CA ILE A 108 -30.47 -28.92 -1.67
C ILE A 108 -29.19 -29.40 -2.38
N ILE A 109 -28.37 -28.45 -2.83
CA ILE A 109 -27.06 -28.66 -3.44
C ILE A 109 -26.02 -27.96 -2.55
N PRO A 110 -25.25 -28.69 -1.74
CA PRO A 110 -24.18 -28.11 -0.93
C PRO A 110 -23.02 -27.59 -1.80
N LEU A 111 -22.57 -26.36 -1.54
CA LEU A 111 -21.40 -25.74 -2.16
C LEU A 111 -20.27 -25.70 -1.13
N ARG A 112 -19.26 -26.55 -1.28
CA ARG A 112 -18.14 -26.66 -0.33
C ARG A 112 -17.15 -25.51 -0.53
N LEU A 113 -17.23 -24.49 0.33
CA LEU A 113 -16.30 -23.36 0.31
C LEU A 113 -15.05 -23.64 1.15
N GLU A 114 -15.23 -24.35 2.28
CA GLU A 114 -14.16 -24.72 3.20
C GLU A 114 -14.30 -26.20 3.64
N VAL A 115 -13.40 -26.68 4.50
CA VAL A 115 -13.63 -27.93 5.23
C VAL A 115 -14.67 -27.63 6.31
N PHE A 116 -15.80 -28.35 6.29
CA PHE A 116 -16.89 -28.14 7.25
C PHE A 116 -17.33 -29.45 7.90
N LYS A 117 -17.86 -29.36 9.12
CA LYS A 117 -18.45 -30.49 9.84
C LYS A 117 -19.81 -30.83 9.24
N LYS A 118 -20.07 -32.12 8.99
CA LYS A 118 -21.36 -32.58 8.47
C LYS A 118 -22.50 -32.23 9.43
N LEU A 119 -23.38 -31.31 9.04
CA LEU A 119 -24.60 -30.96 9.77
C LEU A 119 -25.71 -31.98 9.46
N PHE A 120 -26.57 -32.26 10.45
CA PHE A 120 -27.74 -33.12 10.30
C PHE A 120 -28.68 -32.58 9.19
N GLY A 121 -29.25 -33.48 8.38
CA GLY A 121 -30.11 -33.13 7.24
C GLY A 121 -29.38 -32.91 5.91
N ILE A 122 -28.08 -32.58 5.92
CA ILE A 122 -27.24 -32.46 4.71
C ILE A 122 -26.08 -33.47 4.68
N SER A 123 -25.91 -34.29 5.72
CA SER A 123 -24.81 -35.26 5.90
C SER A 123 -24.56 -36.20 4.73
N ASP A 124 -25.64 -36.58 4.03
CA ASP A 124 -25.66 -37.61 2.98
C ASP A 124 -25.72 -37.01 1.57
N LEU A 125 -25.72 -35.68 1.45
CA LEU A 125 -25.72 -34.97 0.18
C LEU A 125 -24.30 -34.82 -0.37
N GLN A 126 -24.13 -35.09 -1.66
CA GLN A 126 -22.87 -34.82 -2.35
C GLN A 126 -22.76 -33.31 -2.62
N TRP A 127 -21.60 -32.74 -2.32
CA TRP A 127 -21.30 -31.32 -2.56
C TRP A 127 -20.69 -31.08 -3.94
N VAL A 128 -20.83 -29.84 -4.43
CA VAL A 128 -19.97 -29.27 -5.48
C VAL A 128 -18.79 -28.59 -4.80
N ASP A 129 -17.56 -28.81 -5.28
CA ASP A 129 -16.34 -28.33 -4.61
C ASP A 129 -15.88 -26.97 -5.14
N PHE A 130 -15.75 -25.99 -4.25
CA PHE A 130 -15.28 -24.64 -4.53
C PHE A 130 -13.99 -24.30 -3.76
N LEU A 131 -13.47 -25.21 -2.93
CA LEU A 131 -12.36 -24.95 -2.00
C LEU A 131 -11.04 -24.62 -2.71
N GLY A 132 -10.79 -25.25 -3.87
CA GLY A 132 -9.56 -25.02 -4.67
C GLY A 132 -9.70 -24.01 -5.81
N SER A 133 -10.87 -23.94 -6.44
CA SER A 133 -11.11 -23.05 -7.58
C SER A 133 -12.60 -22.76 -7.74
N TRP A 134 -12.99 -21.49 -7.59
CA TRP A 134 -14.38 -21.08 -7.82
C TRP A 134 -14.81 -21.26 -9.28
N ALA A 135 -13.88 -21.11 -10.23
CA ALA A 135 -14.15 -21.35 -11.64
C ALA A 135 -14.40 -22.84 -11.96
N GLY A 136 -13.68 -23.74 -11.27
CA GLY A 136 -13.93 -25.18 -11.35
C GLY A 136 -15.28 -25.54 -10.75
N GLY A 137 -15.54 -25.16 -9.50
CA GLY A 137 -16.83 -25.41 -8.84
C GLY A 137 -18.03 -24.82 -9.60
N LEU A 138 -17.86 -23.68 -10.28
CA LEU A 138 -18.90 -23.13 -11.15
C LEU A 138 -19.17 -24.01 -12.38
N HIS A 139 -18.15 -24.59 -13.00
CA HIS A 139 -18.33 -25.51 -14.14
C HIS A 139 -19.13 -26.73 -13.70
N ASP A 140 -18.70 -27.38 -12.63
CA ASP A 140 -19.35 -28.55 -12.04
C ASP A 140 -20.79 -28.24 -11.58
N LEU A 141 -21.03 -27.04 -11.04
CA LEU A 141 -22.36 -26.57 -10.65
C LEU A 141 -23.28 -26.34 -11.86
N LEU A 142 -22.78 -25.73 -12.94
CA LEU A 142 -23.56 -25.51 -14.17
C LEU A 142 -23.95 -26.86 -14.80
N GLU A 143 -23.01 -27.81 -14.88
CA GLU A 143 -23.30 -29.18 -15.33
C GLU A 143 -24.34 -29.86 -14.41
N THR A 144 -24.19 -29.70 -13.09
CA THR A 144 -25.12 -30.24 -12.09
C THR A 144 -26.54 -29.68 -12.23
N LEU A 145 -26.69 -28.39 -12.54
CA LEU A 145 -27.99 -27.73 -12.75
C LEU A 145 -28.62 -28.14 -14.10
N GLU A 146 -27.83 -28.26 -15.16
CA GLU A 146 -28.27 -28.73 -16.48
C GLU A 146 -28.72 -30.20 -16.45
N ASN A 147 -27.92 -31.09 -15.87
CA ASN A 147 -28.26 -32.51 -15.67
C ASN A 147 -29.51 -32.72 -14.79
N GLN A 148 -29.86 -31.73 -13.96
CA GLN A 148 -31.08 -31.73 -13.15
C GLN A 148 -32.26 -31.00 -13.79
N ASN A 149 -32.14 -30.59 -15.06
CA ASN A 149 -33.17 -29.89 -15.84
C ASN A 149 -33.71 -28.62 -15.16
N VAL A 150 -32.83 -27.88 -14.48
CA VAL A 150 -33.19 -26.61 -13.84
C VAL A 150 -33.55 -25.58 -14.93
N PRO A 151 -34.71 -24.89 -14.84
CA PRO A 151 -35.13 -23.93 -15.85
C PRO A 151 -34.12 -22.80 -16.07
N ARG A 152 -33.77 -22.55 -17.34
CA ARG A 152 -32.94 -21.41 -17.77
C ARG A 152 -33.63 -20.62 -18.88
N ALA A 153 -33.46 -19.30 -18.87
CA ALA A 153 -33.94 -18.39 -19.90
C ALA A 153 -33.02 -18.42 -21.13
N THR A 154 -33.61 -18.38 -22.33
CA THR A 154 -32.86 -18.31 -23.61
C THR A 154 -32.09 -17.00 -23.76
N THR A 155 -32.60 -15.92 -23.16
CA THR A 155 -31.94 -14.61 -23.10
C THR A 155 -31.58 -14.34 -21.65
N PRO A 156 -30.30 -14.47 -21.24
CA PRO A 156 -29.87 -14.19 -19.88
C PRO A 156 -29.99 -12.70 -19.55
N ALA A 157 -30.37 -12.40 -18.32
CA ALA A 157 -30.46 -11.04 -17.79
C ALA A 157 -29.84 -10.99 -16.39
N ILE A 158 -28.76 -10.23 -16.25
CA ILE A 158 -28.06 -10.06 -14.97
C ILE A 158 -28.72 -8.93 -14.19
N ASN A 159 -29.07 -9.17 -12.93
CA ASN A 159 -29.68 -8.18 -12.06
C ASN A 159 -28.64 -7.10 -11.70
N PRO A 160 -28.89 -5.80 -11.99
CA PRO A 160 -27.95 -4.73 -11.69
C PRO A 160 -27.70 -4.56 -10.18
N ASN A 161 -28.57 -5.08 -9.31
CA ASN A 161 -28.43 -4.94 -7.86
C ASN A 161 -27.17 -5.61 -7.30
N TRP A 162 -26.66 -6.69 -7.91
CA TRP A 162 -25.37 -7.29 -7.48
C TRP A 162 -24.21 -6.29 -7.62
N GLU A 163 -24.20 -5.53 -8.71
CA GLU A 163 -23.17 -4.52 -8.98
C GLU A 163 -23.39 -3.23 -8.18
N ASN A 164 -24.65 -2.83 -7.97
CA ASN A 164 -24.99 -1.70 -7.10
C ASN A 164 -24.59 -1.98 -5.65
N TYR A 165 -24.83 -3.18 -5.14
CA TYR A 165 -24.44 -3.59 -3.78
C TYR A 165 -22.91 -3.56 -3.60
N ARG A 166 -22.14 -4.03 -4.59
CA ARG A 166 -20.67 -3.87 -4.62
C ARG A 166 -20.24 -2.40 -4.60
N LYS A 167 -20.90 -1.54 -5.39
CA LYS A 167 -20.56 -0.11 -5.51
C LYS A 167 -20.99 0.74 -4.33
N ARG A 168 -21.84 0.25 -3.42
CA ARG A 168 -22.40 1.06 -2.31
C ARG A 168 -21.35 1.70 -1.38
N LEU A 169 -20.18 1.05 -1.22
CA LEU A 169 -19.04 1.55 -0.44
C LEU A 169 -17.85 2.00 -1.33
N ALA A 170 -18.01 1.98 -2.66
CA ALA A 170 -16.92 2.34 -3.56
C ALA A 170 -16.71 3.85 -3.56
N THR A 171 -15.47 4.29 -3.29
CA THR A 171 -15.10 5.70 -3.38
C THR A 171 -15.33 6.21 -4.79
N LYS A 172 -16.17 7.25 -4.93
CA LYS A 172 -16.47 7.84 -6.23
C LYS A 172 -15.22 8.51 -6.80
N VAL A 173 -14.85 8.12 -8.02
CA VAL A 173 -13.80 8.76 -8.82
C VAL A 173 -14.43 9.83 -9.71
N ASP A 174 -14.09 11.09 -9.47
CA ASP A 174 -14.49 12.23 -10.28
C ASP A 174 -13.40 12.53 -11.34
N LYS A 175 -13.81 12.84 -12.58
CA LYS A 175 -12.90 13.28 -13.65
C LYS A 175 -12.48 14.74 -13.49
N LYS A 176 -11.78 15.04 -12.40
CA LYS A 176 -11.19 16.35 -12.10
C LYS A 176 -9.70 16.15 -11.80
N PRO A 177 -8.78 16.98 -12.34
CA PRO A 177 -7.38 16.88 -12.03
C PRO A 177 -7.08 17.13 -10.54
N GLU A 178 -6.16 16.36 -9.98
CA GLU A 178 -5.69 16.49 -8.59
C GLU A 178 -4.17 16.63 -8.54
N VAL A 179 -3.66 17.60 -7.78
CA VAL A 179 -2.23 17.80 -7.59
C VAL A 179 -1.76 17.03 -6.36
N LEU A 180 -1.01 15.96 -6.59
CA LEU A 180 -0.42 15.09 -5.58
C LEU A 180 0.99 15.56 -5.23
N THR A 181 1.35 15.50 -3.96
CA THR A 181 2.73 15.74 -3.51
C THR A 181 3.49 14.42 -3.46
N SER A 182 4.64 14.33 -4.13
CA SER A 182 5.51 13.14 -4.04
C SER A 182 6.45 13.20 -2.83
N ASN A 183 7.21 12.11 -2.65
CA ASN A 183 8.40 12.08 -1.81
C ASN A 183 9.70 12.25 -2.62
N TRP A 184 9.64 12.88 -3.80
CA TRP A 184 10.81 13.06 -4.67
C TRP A 184 11.30 14.50 -4.60
N LEU A 185 12.59 14.67 -4.30
CA LEU A 185 13.27 15.95 -4.28
C LEU A 185 14.05 16.08 -5.59
N ARG A 186 13.60 16.94 -6.49
CA ARG A 186 14.20 17.07 -7.83
C ARG A 186 15.63 17.61 -7.72
N ILE A 187 16.52 17.07 -8.54
CA ILE A 187 17.83 17.68 -8.81
C ILE A 187 17.60 18.82 -9.82
N ALA A 188 17.77 20.06 -9.38
CA ALA A 188 17.60 21.26 -10.18
C ALA A 188 18.83 21.52 -11.07
N SER A 189 20.03 21.33 -10.50
CA SER A 189 21.30 21.33 -11.23
C SER A 189 22.28 20.33 -10.61
N LEU A 190 23.19 19.84 -11.45
CA LEU A 190 24.32 18.99 -11.08
C LEU A 190 25.60 19.56 -11.72
N PRO A 191 26.80 19.10 -11.32
CA PRO A 191 28.02 19.43 -12.04
C PRO A 191 27.99 18.88 -13.47
N ASP A 192 28.59 19.61 -14.41
CA ASP A 192 28.69 19.16 -15.80
C ASP A 192 29.63 17.96 -15.96
N THR A 193 30.73 17.92 -15.20
CA THR A 193 31.86 17.00 -15.42
C THR A 193 32.16 16.14 -14.20
N ILE A 194 32.40 14.84 -14.45
CA ILE A 194 33.03 13.88 -13.53
C ILE A 194 34.41 13.50 -14.09
N ARG A 195 35.41 13.36 -13.21
CA ARG A 195 36.80 13.08 -13.60
C ARG A 195 37.25 11.70 -13.14
N TYR A 196 38.04 11.03 -13.96
CA TYR A 196 38.81 9.85 -13.56
C TYR A 196 40.27 10.24 -13.33
N TYR A 197 40.71 10.05 -12.08
CA TYR A 197 42.06 10.31 -11.61
C TYR A 197 42.89 9.03 -11.61
N TYR A 198 44.09 9.11 -12.17
CA TYR A 198 44.97 7.96 -12.39
C TYR A 198 46.40 8.25 -11.91
N PRO A 199 47.08 7.31 -11.23
CA PRO A 199 48.45 7.51 -10.76
C PRO A 199 49.46 7.20 -11.88
N PRO A 200 50.40 8.10 -12.21
CA PRO A 200 51.39 7.86 -13.26
C PRO A 200 52.42 6.78 -12.87
N GLY A 201 52.58 6.50 -11.57
CA GLY A 201 53.55 5.54 -11.03
C GLY A 201 52.95 4.23 -10.49
N PRO A 202 53.77 3.41 -9.80
CA PRO A 202 53.29 2.34 -8.94
C PRO A 202 52.42 2.89 -7.80
N ILE A 203 51.42 2.13 -7.36
CA ILE A 203 50.50 2.53 -6.29
C ILE A 203 50.18 1.35 -5.37
N ASN A 204 49.95 1.64 -4.08
CA ASN A 204 49.31 0.71 -3.16
C ASN A 204 47.78 0.81 -3.31
N PHE A 205 47.18 -0.21 -3.92
CA PHE A 205 45.74 -0.28 -4.19
C PHE A 205 44.89 -0.26 -2.92
N GLU A 206 45.28 -1.01 -1.88
CA GLU A 206 44.53 -1.07 -0.62
C GLU A 206 44.50 0.28 0.09
N LEU A 207 45.63 1.01 0.04
CA LEU A 207 45.73 2.36 0.58
C LEU A 207 44.85 3.35 -0.21
N MET A 208 44.83 3.26 -1.53
CA MET A 208 43.97 4.08 -2.40
C MET A 208 42.48 3.80 -2.13
N GLU A 209 42.05 2.54 -2.13
CA GLU A 209 40.65 2.18 -1.85
C GLU A 209 40.20 2.63 -0.46
N LYS A 210 41.09 2.50 0.54
CA LYS A 210 40.85 3.01 1.89
C LYS A 210 40.69 4.53 1.89
N ALA A 211 41.59 5.26 1.24
CA ALA A 211 41.49 6.72 1.11
C ALA A 211 40.20 7.14 0.40
N CYS A 212 39.81 6.51 -0.71
CA CYS A 212 38.53 6.78 -1.39
C CYS A 212 37.32 6.55 -0.48
N ARG A 213 37.36 5.52 0.38
CA ARG A 213 36.27 5.17 1.32
C ARG A 213 36.18 6.14 2.51
N GLU A 214 37.33 6.56 3.04
CA GLU A 214 37.42 7.41 4.23
C GLU A 214 37.37 8.92 3.89
N ASN A 215 37.56 9.31 2.62
CA ASN A 215 37.47 10.72 2.20
C ASN A 215 36.05 11.29 2.43
N THR A 216 36.02 12.50 3.01
CA THR A 216 34.85 13.36 3.18
C THR A 216 34.28 13.83 1.84
N VAL A 217 35.14 14.01 0.82
CA VAL A 217 34.76 14.25 -0.57
C VAL A 217 34.37 12.92 -1.22
N PRO A 218 33.10 12.75 -1.68
CA PRO A 218 32.64 11.51 -2.31
C PRO A 218 33.50 11.11 -3.51
N THR A 219 34.21 9.98 -3.36
CA THR A 219 35.20 9.49 -4.31
C THR A 219 35.13 7.97 -4.39
N GLU A 220 35.01 7.40 -5.59
CA GLU A 220 34.78 5.96 -5.77
C GLU A 220 35.92 5.32 -6.57
N ALA A 221 36.58 4.32 -5.97
CA ALA A 221 37.69 3.60 -6.58
C ALA A 221 37.24 2.81 -7.81
N TYR A 222 38.06 2.82 -8.87
CA TYR A 222 37.84 2.05 -10.08
C TYR A 222 39.18 1.63 -10.70
N HIS A 223 39.39 0.32 -10.84
CA HIS A 223 40.66 -0.27 -11.30
C HIS A 223 41.91 0.27 -10.58
N ARG A 224 42.71 1.10 -11.24
CA ARG A 224 43.98 1.67 -10.72
C ARG A 224 43.84 3.11 -10.22
N GLY A 225 42.65 3.67 -10.31
CA GLY A 225 42.36 5.08 -10.01
C GLY A 225 41.01 5.22 -9.33
N PHE A 226 40.41 6.40 -9.46
CA PHE A 226 39.09 6.67 -8.89
C PHE A 226 38.35 7.75 -9.67
N PHE A 227 37.03 7.76 -9.53
CA PHE A 227 36.17 8.83 -10.00
C PHE A 227 35.88 9.83 -8.89
N SER A 228 35.95 11.12 -9.21
CA SER A 228 35.59 12.22 -8.29
C SER A 228 35.09 13.46 -9.04
N PHE A 229 34.42 14.34 -8.30
CA PHE A 229 34.02 15.68 -8.74
C PHE A 229 35.04 16.77 -8.35
N ALA A 230 35.98 16.44 -7.47
CA ALA A 230 37.03 17.32 -7.01
C ALA A 230 37.89 17.90 -8.15
N LEU A 231 38.50 19.06 -7.89
CA LEU A 231 39.54 19.65 -8.73
C LEU A 231 40.91 19.00 -8.43
N PRO A 232 41.89 19.10 -9.36
CA PRO A 232 43.23 18.54 -9.13
C PRO A 232 43.92 19.01 -7.85
N GLU A 233 43.69 20.26 -7.43
CA GLU A 233 44.26 20.83 -6.20
C GLU A 233 43.68 20.23 -4.92
N GLU A 234 42.38 19.87 -4.95
CA GLU A 234 41.72 19.13 -3.86
C GLU A 234 42.25 17.69 -3.82
N VAL A 235 42.31 17.01 -4.97
CA VAL A 235 42.83 15.64 -5.05
C VAL A 235 44.29 15.53 -4.62
N ALA A 236 45.15 16.47 -5.04
CA ALA A 236 46.55 16.50 -4.62
C ALA A 236 46.73 16.73 -3.11
N ARG A 237 45.75 17.38 -2.46
CA ARG A 237 45.72 17.62 -1.02
C ARG A 237 45.23 16.38 -0.27
N ASP A 238 44.08 15.83 -0.67
CA ASP A 238 43.40 14.72 0.00
C ASP A 238 44.12 13.38 -0.15
N PHE A 239 44.84 13.18 -1.26
CA PHE A 239 45.55 11.93 -1.57
C PHE A 239 47.08 12.06 -1.48
N ALA A 240 47.59 13.13 -0.84
CA ALA A 240 49.03 13.41 -0.70
C ALA A 240 49.83 12.24 -0.09
N ASP A 241 49.26 11.55 0.91
CA ASP A 241 49.86 10.40 1.58
C ASP A 241 49.72 9.06 0.81
N VAL A 242 49.05 9.07 -0.35
CA VAL A 242 48.77 7.86 -1.15
C VAL A 242 49.67 7.81 -2.38
N ALA A 243 49.52 8.78 -3.28
CA ALA A 243 50.24 8.91 -4.55
C ALA A 243 49.88 10.25 -5.22
N PRO A 244 50.71 10.79 -6.13
CA PRO A 244 50.25 11.79 -7.09
C PRO A 244 49.22 11.17 -8.05
N PHE A 245 48.18 11.92 -8.39
CA PHE A 245 47.16 11.54 -9.37
C PHE A 245 46.98 12.64 -10.41
N GLU A 246 46.78 12.23 -11.66
CA GLU A 246 46.53 13.12 -12.80
C GLU A 246 45.14 12.82 -13.39
N ILE A 247 44.52 13.80 -14.05
CA ILE A 247 43.27 13.56 -14.80
C ILE A 247 43.62 12.73 -16.04
N GLN A 248 43.21 11.46 -16.08
CA GLN A 248 43.32 10.65 -17.29
C GLN A 248 42.16 10.94 -18.26
N SER A 249 40.96 11.19 -17.75
CA SER A 249 39.78 11.42 -18.59
C SER A 249 38.68 12.18 -17.83
N GLU A 250 37.89 12.93 -18.59
CA GLU A 250 36.73 13.69 -18.11
C GLU A 250 35.49 13.25 -18.89
N PHE A 251 34.35 13.15 -18.21
CA PHE A 251 33.07 12.79 -18.82
C PHE A 251 32.00 13.80 -18.42
N LYS A 252 31.07 14.08 -19.33
CA LYS A 252 29.81 14.72 -18.94
C LYS A 252 29.00 13.76 -18.08
N VAL A 253 28.47 14.22 -16.95
CA VAL A 253 27.86 13.34 -15.94
C VAL A 253 26.66 12.57 -16.51
N LEU A 254 25.81 13.22 -17.32
CA LEU A 254 24.63 12.57 -17.91
C LEU A 254 25.03 11.49 -18.91
N ASP A 255 25.91 11.85 -19.85
CA ASP A 255 26.48 10.95 -20.86
C ASP A 255 27.16 9.73 -20.19
N PHE A 256 27.86 9.95 -19.06
CA PHE A 256 28.50 8.89 -18.28
C PHE A 256 27.50 7.94 -17.60
N ILE A 257 26.41 8.46 -17.03
CA ILE A 257 25.35 7.64 -16.42
C ILE A 257 24.60 6.81 -17.49
N GLU A 258 24.43 7.36 -18.69
CA GLU A 258 23.67 6.73 -19.78
C GLU A 258 24.51 5.75 -20.62
N SER A 259 25.75 6.11 -20.94
CA SER A 259 26.61 5.41 -21.90
C SER A 259 27.92 4.85 -21.32
N GLY A 260 28.23 5.13 -20.06
CA GLY A 260 29.50 4.70 -19.45
C GLY A 260 30.70 5.48 -19.97
N GLY A 261 31.86 4.83 -20.03
CA GLY A 261 33.13 5.45 -20.45
C GLY A 261 34.02 4.45 -21.22
N LYS A 262 34.97 4.98 -22.02
CA LYS A 262 35.92 4.18 -22.82
C LYS A 262 37.36 4.21 -22.30
N SER A 263 37.68 5.17 -21.45
CA SER A 263 38.99 5.38 -20.84
C SER A 263 38.77 5.96 -19.44
N PRO A 264 38.72 5.15 -18.38
CA PRO A 264 38.75 3.69 -18.39
C PRO A 264 37.48 3.13 -19.07
N ASP A 265 37.57 1.91 -19.57
CA ASP A 265 36.41 1.19 -20.09
C ASP A 265 35.49 0.85 -18.92
N ILE A 266 34.24 1.32 -18.94
CA ILE A 266 33.27 1.14 -17.86
C ILE A 266 31.84 1.08 -18.41
N GLU A 267 31.12 0.02 -18.05
CA GLU A 267 29.74 -0.18 -18.49
C GLU A 267 28.78 0.87 -17.89
N PRO A 268 27.71 1.27 -18.60
CA PRO A 268 26.71 2.22 -18.10
C PRO A 268 26.14 1.86 -16.72
N ARG A 269 25.93 0.56 -16.46
CA ARG A 269 25.41 0.06 -15.18
C ARG A 269 26.36 0.34 -14.02
N GLU A 270 27.66 0.22 -14.27
CA GLU A 270 28.70 0.43 -13.26
C GLU A 270 28.97 1.92 -13.04
N ALA A 271 29.11 2.69 -14.12
CA ALA A 271 29.18 4.15 -14.08
C ALA A 271 28.01 4.75 -13.27
N LYS A 272 26.77 4.28 -13.54
CA LYS A 272 25.57 4.63 -12.77
C LYS A 272 25.66 4.28 -11.29
N ASN A 273 26.26 3.15 -10.92
CA ASN A 273 26.44 2.75 -9.53
C ASN A 273 27.47 3.64 -8.80
N LEU A 274 28.56 4.03 -9.47
CA LEU A 274 29.56 4.96 -8.93
C LEU A 274 28.93 6.34 -8.64
N VAL A 275 28.21 6.92 -9.62
CA VAL A 275 27.54 8.22 -9.42
C VAL A 275 26.44 8.11 -8.35
N TYR A 276 25.70 7.00 -8.29
CA TYR A 276 24.75 6.73 -7.22
C TYR A 276 25.42 6.72 -5.84
N SER A 277 26.58 6.06 -5.69
CA SER A 277 27.33 6.02 -4.43
C SER A 277 27.81 7.41 -4.02
N MET A 278 28.42 8.16 -4.94
CA MET A 278 28.88 9.53 -4.66
C MET A 278 27.73 10.45 -4.26
N PHE A 279 26.61 10.43 -4.99
CA PHE A 279 25.44 11.26 -4.67
C PHE A 279 24.82 10.87 -3.33
N ARG A 280 24.81 9.57 -2.99
CA ARG A 280 24.38 9.11 -1.67
C ARG A 280 25.32 9.63 -0.58
N ARG A 281 26.64 9.46 -0.71
CA ARG A 281 27.63 9.93 0.27
C ARG A 281 27.60 11.45 0.46
N ALA A 282 27.41 12.20 -0.63
CA ALA A 282 27.21 13.65 -0.61
C ALA A 282 26.02 14.05 0.27
N TRP A 283 24.87 13.38 0.09
CA TRP A 283 23.69 13.59 0.92
C TRP A 283 23.92 13.21 2.39
N GLU A 284 24.60 12.09 2.65
CA GLU A 284 24.95 11.65 4.01
C GLU A 284 25.85 12.69 4.71
N ASN A 285 26.87 13.20 4.02
CA ASN A 285 27.79 14.23 4.54
C ASN A 285 27.08 15.58 4.76
N PHE A 286 26.17 15.96 3.88
CA PHE A 286 25.30 17.13 4.07
C PHE A 286 24.40 16.97 5.32
N CYS A 287 23.84 15.80 5.56
CA CYS A 287 23.03 15.57 6.77
C CYS A 287 23.87 15.59 8.06
N ARG A 288 25.10 15.06 8.01
CA ARG A 288 26.08 15.14 9.11
C ARG A 288 26.46 16.59 9.41
N SER A 289 26.73 17.42 8.40
CA SER A 289 27.08 18.84 8.61
C SER A 289 25.90 19.69 9.12
N LYS A 290 24.66 19.28 8.84
CA LYS A 290 23.44 19.84 9.47
C LYS A 290 23.18 19.32 10.90
N GLY A 291 24.03 18.45 11.46
CA GLY A 291 23.89 17.93 12.83
C GLY A 291 22.68 17.00 13.03
N LEU A 292 22.21 16.34 11.97
CA LEU A 292 21.17 15.32 12.08
C LEU A 292 21.74 14.03 12.71
N TYR A 293 20.90 13.33 13.47
CA TYR A 293 21.28 12.07 14.10
C TYR A 293 21.31 10.94 13.06
N GLU A 294 22.49 10.37 12.82
CA GLU A 294 22.67 9.26 11.90
C GLU A 294 22.26 7.92 12.54
N TYR A 295 21.47 7.12 11.82
CA TYR A 295 21.11 5.76 12.22
C TYR A 295 21.16 4.80 11.03
N LEU A 296 21.83 3.66 11.21
CA LEU A 296 21.97 2.62 10.19
C LEU A 296 20.84 1.58 10.34
N PHE A 297 19.86 1.60 9.43
CA PHE A 297 18.95 0.47 9.27
C PHE A 297 19.60 -0.62 8.39
N ALA A 298 19.08 -1.85 8.47
CA ALA A 298 19.56 -3.04 7.77
C ALA A 298 19.88 -2.90 6.25
N THR A 299 19.35 -1.89 5.56
CA THR A 299 19.62 -1.64 4.13
C THR A 299 20.08 -0.23 3.79
N GLN A 300 19.86 0.76 4.66
CA GLN A 300 20.09 2.17 4.36
C GLN A 300 20.30 2.99 5.64
N THR A 301 21.23 3.91 5.59
CA THR A 301 21.36 5.00 6.56
C THR A 301 20.13 5.91 6.53
N ALA A 302 19.79 6.49 7.67
CA ALA A 302 18.76 7.50 7.81
C ALA A 302 19.26 8.63 8.73
N PHE A 303 18.75 9.82 8.52
CA PHE A 303 19.08 10.99 9.32
C PHE A 303 17.83 11.51 10.01
N HIS A 304 17.91 11.65 11.33
CA HIS A 304 16.80 11.92 12.23
C HIS A 304 16.97 13.26 12.96
N VAL A 305 15.86 13.91 13.26
CA VAL A 305 15.86 15.21 13.94
C VAL A 305 16.06 15.02 15.45
N GLY A 306 17.30 15.18 15.90
CA GLY A 306 17.71 14.98 17.29
C GLY A 306 17.70 16.23 18.17
N GLU A 307 18.25 16.07 19.39
CA GLU A 307 18.69 17.08 20.37
C GLU A 307 18.78 18.52 19.83
N ALA A 308 19.87 18.76 19.09
CA ALA A 308 20.40 20.07 18.72
C ALA A 308 19.47 20.92 17.82
N LEU A 309 18.51 20.31 17.11
CA LEU A 309 17.78 21.01 16.04
C LEU A 309 16.41 21.59 16.46
N THR A 310 15.71 21.08 17.49
CA THR A 310 14.23 21.26 17.54
C THR A 310 13.55 21.44 18.91
N PRO A 311 14.16 21.10 20.07
CA PRO A 311 13.34 20.69 21.24
C PRO A 311 12.22 19.66 21.00
N LEU A 312 11.62 19.09 22.07
CA LEU A 312 10.49 18.15 21.95
C LEU A 312 9.17 18.93 21.81
N GLY A 313 8.25 18.41 21.00
CA GLY A 313 6.92 19.01 20.80
C GLY A 313 6.90 20.33 20.02
N LYS A 314 8.06 20.88 19.62
CA LYS A 314 8.13 22.06 18.76
C LYS A 314 7.51 21.74 17.40
N ARG A 315 6.48 22.50 17.04
CA ARG A 315 5.88 22.48 15.71
C ARG A 315 6.72 23.32 14.76
N ILE A 316 7.05 22.75 13.60
CA ILE A 316 7.71 23.45 12.49
C ILE A 316 6.63 23.78 11.46
N SER A 317 6.50 25.07 11.13
CA SER A 317 5.60 25.54 10.08
C SER A 317 6.07 25.10 8.71
N TRP A 318 5.17 24.80 7.79
CA TRP A 318 5.51 24.42 6.41
C TRP A 318 4.42 24.86 5.42
N GLY A 319 4.78 25.07 4.15
CA GLY A 319 3.83 25.38 3.08
C GLY A 319 3.85 26.83 2.57
N ARG A 320 2.75 27.28 1.95
CA ARG A 320 2.66 28.63 1.34
C ARG A 320 1.94 29.61 2.27
N GLN A 321 2.27 30.89 2.15
CA GLN A 321 1.56 32.00 2.81
C GLN A 321 0.04 31.85 2.67
N GLY A 322 -0.67 32.02 3.79
CA GLY A 322 -2.14 31.94 3.86
C GLY A 322 -2.71 30.62 4.40
N LYS A 323 -1.94 29.52 4.45
CA LYS A 323 -2.36 28.30 5.17
C LYS A 323 -1.46 28.05 6.38
N ARG A 324 -2.04 28.05 7.58
CA ARG A 324 -1.34 27.65 8.80
C ARG A 324 -1.27 26.13 8.82
N ARG A 325 -0.06 25.60 8.66
CA ARG A 325 0.24 24.17 8.66
C ARG A 325 1.52 23.97 9.42
N SER A 326 1.52 23.03 10.36
CA SER A 326 2.67 22.78 11.20
C SER A 326 2.72 21.32 11.63
N SER A 327 3.93 20.76 11.72
CA SER A 327 4.12 19.38 12.17
C SER A 327 5.30 19.27 13.14
N MET A 328 5.21 18.32 14.05
CA MET A 328 6.31 17.99 14.97
C MET A 328 7.23 16.96 14.31
N LEU A 329 8.56 17.15 14.41
CA LEU A 329 9.54 16.17 13.94
C LEU A 329 10.07 15.27 15.07
N ARG A 330 9.80 15.62 16.33
CA ARG A 330 10.10 14.79 17.49
C ARG A 330 9.17 15.13 18.66
N ASN A 331 8.64 14.11 19.33
CA ASN A 331 7.82 14.28 20.54
C ASN A 331 7.85 13.00 21.41
N ALA A 332 7.31 13.09 22.62
CA ALA A 332 7.06 11.94 23.48
C ALA A 332 5.68 11.30 23.19
N ALA A 333 5.59 9.97 23.29
CA ALA A 333 4.35 9.19 23.27
C ALA A 333 4.61 7.80 23.89
N GLY A 334 3.70 7.27 24.70
CA GLY A 334 3.82 5.91 25.28
C GLY A 334 5.11 5.67 26.06
N GLY A 335 5.57 6.64 26.85
CA GLY A 335 6.85 6.54 27.58
C GLY A 335 8.11 6.53 26.71
N LYS A 336 7.99 6.69 25.39
CA LYS A 336 9.11 6.77 24.43
C LYS A 336 9.18 8.16 23.81
N VAL A 337 10.34 8.51 23.26
CA VAL A 337 10.52 9.64 22.35
C VAL A 337 10.67 9.10 20.93
N TRP A 338 9.83 9.59 20.02
CA TRP A 338 9.95 9.35 18.59
C TRP A 338 10.68 10.50 17.90
N GLN A 339 11.51 10.16 16.91
CA GLN A 339 12.26 11.10 16.08
C GLN A 339 12.03 10.77 14.61
N TYR A 340 11.42 11.70 13.88
CA TYR A 340 11.26 11.60 12.44
C TYR A 340 12.60 11.77 11.73
N GLY A 341 12.79 11.01 10.66
CA GLY A 341 13.98 11.08 9.83
C GLY A 341 13.74 10.55 8.42
N VAL A 342 14.76 10.64 7.58
CA VAL A 342 14.67 10.29 6.16
C VAL A 342 15.90 9.49 5.73
N SER A 343 15.67 8.38 5.01
CA SER A 343 16.68 7.80 4.11
C SER A 343 16.47 8.41 2.73
N ALA A 344 17.46 9.09 2.16
CA ALA A 344 17.41 9.53 0.77
C ALA A 344 18.04 8.50 -0.17
N THR A 345 17.62 8.46 -1.42
CA THR A 345 18.12 7.54 -2.44
C THR A 345 18.19 8.26 -3.78
N PRO A 346 19.36 8.46 -4.39
CA PRO A 346 19.46 9.09 -5.70
C PRO A 346 18.87 8.17 -6.78
N ASN A 347 18.10 8.77 -7.67
CA ASN A 347 17.38 8.12 -8.76
C ASN A 347 17.57 8.97 -10.04
N PHE A 348 17.93 8.32 -11.14
CA PHE A 348 18.18 9.01 -12.42
C PHE A 348 17.05 8.85 -13.45
N TRP A 349 16.00 8.11 -13.12
CA TRP A 349 14.83 7.86 -13.97
C TRP A 349 13.54 8.03 -13.16
N PRO A 350 12.45 8.60 -13.71
CA PRO A 350 12.29 9.12 -15.09
C PRO A 350 13.01 10.45 -15.34
N TYR A 351 13.50 11.08 -14.29
CA TYR A 351 14.39 12.25 -14.30
C TYR A 351 15.21 12.23 -12.99
N LEU A 352 16.21 13.11 -12.90
CA LEU A 352 17.12 13.21 -11.76
C LEU A 352 16.41 13.69 -10.49
N HIS A 353 16.39 12.86 -9.45
CA HIS A 353 15.82 13.21 -8.14
C HIS A 353 16.42 12.37 -7.01
N PHE A 354 16.28 12.83 -5.76
CA PHE A 354 16.39 11.98 -4.58
C PHE A 354 14.99 11.52 -4.14
N ARG A 355 14.79 10.21 -4.03
CA ARG A 355 13.58 9.64 -3.43
C ARG A 355 13.77 9.55 -1.91
N LEU A 356 12.87 10.19 -1.17
CA LEU A 356 12.92 10.30 0.29
C LEU A 356 12.03 9.26 0.96
N LYS A 357 12.61 8.36 1.75
CA LYS A 357 11.87 7.34 2.51
C LYS A 357 11.77 7.76 3.97
N ALA A 358 10.54 8.03 4.43
CA ALA A 358 10.25 8.35 5.82
C ALA A 358 10.67 7.22 6.77
N ARG A 359 11.33 7.61 7.86
CA ARG A 359 11.80 6.77 8.95
C ARG A 359 11.34 7.39 10.28
N VAL A 360 11.19 6.55 11.29
CA VAL A 360 10.98 6.96 12.67
C VAL A 360 11.93 6.12 13.51
N LEU A 361 12.56 6.76 14.48
CA LEU A 361 13.46 6.15 15.44
C LEU A 361 12.93 6.39 16.84
N PHE A 362 12.96 5.36 17.68
CA PHE A 362 12.48 5.42 19.06
C PHE A 362 13.64 5.35 20.07
N SER A 363 13.46 6.05 21.17
CA SER A 363 14.36 6.13 22.33
C SER A 363 13.50 6.17 23.60
N ASP A 364 14.05 5.78 24.74
CA ASP A 364 13.32 5.87 26.01
C ASP A 364 13.14 7.34 26.45
N LEU A 365 12.01 7.68 27.07
CA LEU A 365 11.82 8.99 27.69
C LEU A 365 12.44 8.99 29.09
N THR A 366 13.59 9.64 29.25
CA THR A 366 14.27 9.76 30.56
C THR A 366 14.32 11.22 30.98
N SER A 367 13.77 11.56 32.15
CA SER A 367 13.79 12.92 32.72
C SER A 367 13.32 14.02 31.77
N GLY A 368 12.29 13.73 30.94
CA GLY A 368 11.74 14.67 29.96
C GLY A 368 12.58 14.83 28.67
N LYS A 369 13.59 13.98 28.44
CA LYS A 369 14.45 13.98 27.26
C LYS A 369 14.49 12.61 26.57
N ALA A 370 14.99 12.60 25.34
CA ALA A 370 15.37 11.35 24.67
C ALA A 370 16.59 10.74 25.39
N GLY A 371 16.44 9.51 25.88
CA GLY A 371 17.53 8.69 26.37
C GLY A 371 18.26 7.99 25.23
N ALA A 372 18.79 6.80 25.49
CA ALA A 372 19.42 5.99 24.44
C ALA A 372 18.40 5.58 23.37
N VAL A 373 18.86 5.52 22.12
CA VAL A 373 18.10 4.90 21.02
C VAL A 373 17.98 3.41 21.27
N ILE A 374 16.78 2.87 21.08
CA ILE A 374 16.51 1.43 21.25
C ILE A 374 17.25 0.68 20.14
N GLY A 375 18.27 -0.11 20.49
CA GLY A 375 19.10 -0.83 19.52
C GLY A 375 18.45 -2.05 18.88
N ASP A 376 17.42 -2.61 19.53
CA ASP A 376 16.71 -3.79 19.01
C ASP A 376 15.80 -3.43 17.83
N SER A 377 15.95 -4.16 16.72
CA SER A 377 15.17 -3.91 15.50
C SER A 377 13.70 -4.27 15.65
N ASP A 378 13.40 -5.33 16.42
CA ASP A 378 12.04 -5.84 16.53
C ASP A 378 11.19 -4.92 17.43
N ALA A 379 11.76 -4.42 18.53
CA ALA A 379 11.20 -3.34 19.33
C ALA A 379 10.98 -2.05 18.53
N GLN A 380 11.96 -1.60 17.72
CA GLN A 380 11.78 -0.45 16.82
C GLN A 380 10.63 -0.67 15.82
N HIS A 381 10.50 -1.89 15.28
CA HIS A 381 9.42 -2.25 14.37
C HIS A 381 8.05 -2.34 15.07
N HIS A 382 7.99 -2.85 16.30
CA HIS A 382 6.79 -2.88 17.13
C HIS A 382 6.32 -1.47 17.47
N LEU A 383 7.19 -0.65 18.06
CA LEU A 383 6.88 0.74 18.42
C LEU A 383 6.42 1.59 17.24
N ARG A 384 7.00 1.38 16.04
CA ARG A 384 6.50 2.01 14.80
C ARG A 384 5.05 1.62 14.50
N ARG A 385 4.66 0.35 14.67
CA ARG A 385 3.30 -0.13 14.40
C ARG A 385 2.31 0.37 15.43
N THR A 386 2.71 0.50 16.69
CA THR A 386 1.85 0.92 17.81
C THR A 386 1.75 2.44 17.92
N ILE A 387 2.85 3.16 18.09
CA ILE A 387 2.85 4.63 18.29
C ILE A 387 2.44 5.38 17.02
N CYS A 388 2.87 4.92 15.82
CA CYS A 388 2.47 5.53 14.56
C CYS A 388 1.21 4.88 13.94
N LYS A 389 0.43 4.08 14.70
CA LYS A 389 -0.81 3.42 14.24
C LYS A 389 -1.84 4.41 13.68
N GLY A 390 -1.88 5.62 14.25
CA GLY A 390 -2.73 6.72 13.82
C GLY A 390 -2.16 7.60 12.71
N TRP A 391 -0.88 7.45 12.33
CA TRP A 391 -0.28 8.30 11.29
C TRP A 391 -0.80 7.89 9.91
N ARG A 392 -1.81 8.61 9.42
CA ARG A 392 -2.33 8.57 8.05
C ARG A 392 -1.42 9.38 7.12
N ASN A 393 -1.81 9.44 5.84
CA ASN A 393 -1.01 10.08 4.79
C ASN A 393 -0.65 11.54 5.12
N LYS A 394 -1.53 12.26 5.82
CA LYS A 394 -1.36 13.69 6.15
C LYS A 394 -0.28 13.91 7.21
N GLN A 395 -0.20 13.08 8.24
CA GLN A 395 0.87 13.11 9.25
C GLN A 395 2.23 12.79 8.63
N TRP A 396 2.30 11.78 7.76
CA TRP A 396 3.52 11.42 7.05
C TRP A 396 3.96 12.51 6.06
N HIS A 397 3.00 13.11 5.35
CA HIS A 397 3.22 14.24 4.44
C HIS A 397 3.68 15.49 5.18
N GLY A 398 2.98 15.92 6.22
CA GLY A 398 3.31 17.10 6.99
C GLY A 398 4.67 17.00 7.69
N ARG A 399 5.02 15.81 8.23
CA ARG A 399 6.37 15.54 8.75
C ARG A 399 7.44 15.59 7.66
N LEU A 400 7.16 15.09 6.45
CA LEU A 400 8.10 15.22 5.33
C LEU A 400 8.30 16.69 4.92
N MET A 401 7.21 17.47 4.85
CA MET A 401 7.29 18.90 4.49
C MET A 401 8.04 19.72 5.56
N ALA A 402 7.72 19.51 6.84
CA ALA A 402 8.45 20.13 7.95
C ALA A 402 9.94 19.73 8.00
N TYR A 403 10.27 18.49 7.63
CA TYR A 403 11.66 18.02 7.55
C TYR A 403 12.42 18.69 6.40
N LEU A 404 11.76 18.92 5.26
CA LEU A 404 12.35 19.68 4.14
C LEU A 404 12.55 21.15 4.50
N GLU A 405 11.57 21.80 5.14
CA GLU A 405 11.68 23.19 5.62
C GLU A 405 12.84 23.36 6.62
N LEU A 406 13.04 22.39 7.52
CA LEU A 406 14.18 22.37 8.44
C LEU A 406 15.53 22.23 7.71
N LEU A 407 15.58 21.49 6.61
CA LEU A 407 16.81 21.30 5.81
C LEU A 407 17.17 22.51 4.94
N SER A 408 16.18 23.12 4.30
CA SER A 408 16.38 24.34 3.49
C SER A 408 16.64 25.57 4.35
N GLY A 409 15.97 25.67 5.51
CA GLY A 409 15.91 26.92 6.25
C GLY A 409 15.26 28.00 5.39
N GLU A 410 15.89 29.17 5.29
CA GLU A 410 15.41 30.30 4.49
C GLU A 410 15.79 30.21 3.00
N GLU A 411 16.62 29.23 2.60
CA GLU A 411 17.11 29.10 1.23
C GLU A 411 16.05 28.50 0.28
N PRO A 412 15.96 28.97 -0.99
CA PRO A 412 15.01 28.45 -1.96
C PRO A 412 15.37 27.03 -2.46
N CYS A 413 16.59 26.56 -2.19
CA CYS A 413 17.13 25.28 -2.65
C CYS A 413 18.01 24.64 -1.57
N ILE A 414 18.24 23.34 -1.68
CA ILE A 414 19.15 22.58 -0.80
C ILE A 414 20.41 22.25 -1.59
N THR A 415 21.53 22.90 -1.22
CA THR A 415 22.85 22.66 -1.81
C THR A 415 23.56 21.52 -1.10
N VAL A 416 23.88 20.45 -1.83
CA VAL A 416 24.56 19.24 -1.33
C VAL A 416 25.97 19.18 -1.94
N PRO A 417 27.05 19.46 -1.17
CA PRO A 417 28.40 19.46 -1.70
C PRO A 417 28.86 18.09 -2.21
N LEU A 418 29.50 18.10 -3.37
CA LEU A 418 30.25 16.97 -3.96
C LEU A 418 31.77 17.17 -3.88
N ALA A 419 32.24 18.41 -3.75
CA ALA A 419 33.62 18.84 -3.52
C ALA A 419 33.61 20.29 -2.98
N GLU A 420 34.77 20.92 -2.72
CA GLU A 420 34.84 22.32 -2.26
C GLU A 420 34.21 23.29 -3.26
N ALA A 421 34.50 23.10 -4.56
CA ALA A 421 34.02 23.95 -5.65
C ALA A 421 32.77 23.40 -6.37
N CYS A 422 32.15 22.33 -5.85
CA CYS A 422 31.22 21.51 -6.63
C CYS A 422 30.03 21.00 -5.79
N ALA A 423 28.79 21.12 -6.28
CA ALA A 423 27.60 20.71 -5.54
C ALA A 423 26.43 20.28 -6.45
N ILE A 424 25.51 19.50 -5.86
CA ILE A 424 24.18 19.24 -6.41
C ILE A 424 23.21 20.25 -5.80
N THR A 425 22.40 20.90 -6.63
CA THR A 425 21.31 21.77 -6.15
C THR A 425 20.00 21.01 -6.23
N LEU A 426 19.34 20.85 -5.10
CA LEU A 426 18.02 20.21 -4.99
C LEU A 426 16.95 21.26 -4.78
N ASP A 427 15.75 21.06 -5.35
CA ASP A 427 14.59 21.88 -5.01
C ASP A 427 14.32 21.77 -3.49
N SER A 428 14.01 22.88 -2.81
CA SER A 428 13.60 22.87 -1.39
C SER A 428 12.27 22.14 -1.15
N ARG A 429 11.51 21.88 -2.22
CA ARG A 429 10.16 21.31 -2.17
C ARG A 429 10.09 20.01 -2.97
N SER A 430 9.34 19.06 -2.43
CA SER A 430 8.98 17.83 -3.15
C SER A 430 8.25 18.11 -4.46
N MET A 431 8.55 17.33 -5.49
CA MET A 431 7.98 17.48 -6.82
C MET A 431 6.47 17.16 -6.83
N PRO A 432 5.61 18.04 -7.39
CA PRO A 432 4.21 17.76 -7.59
C PRO A 432 3.98 16.86 -8.82
N PHE A 433 2.91 16.07 -8.77
CA PHE A 433 2.37 15.32 -9.89
C PHE A 433 0.88 15.63 -10.06
N THR A 434 0.36 15.50 -11.28
CA THR A 434 -1.07 15.71 -11.55
C THR A 434 -1.72 14.39 -11.91
N SER A 435 -2.64 13.92 -11.07
CA SER A 435 -3.57 12.85 -11.44
C SER A 435 -4.68 13.42 -12.34
N PRO A 436 -5.12 12.74 -13.42
CA PRO A 436 -6.23 13.19 -14.26
C PRO A 436 -7.62 13.00 -13.60
N VAL A 437 -7.67 12.31 -12.47
CA VAL A 437 -8.88 12.02 -11.69
C VAL A 437 -8.63 12.28 -10.20
N THR A 438 -9.71 12.53 -9.46
CA THR A 438 -9.70 12.73 -8.01
C THR A 438 -10.73 11.83 -7.36
N THR A 439 -10.61 11.60 -6.06
CA THR A 439 -11.65 10.97 -5.25
C THR A 439 -12.25 11.99 -4.31
N THR A 440 -13.54 11.86 -3.98
CA THR A 440 -14.10 12.59 -2.84
C THR A 440 -13.41 12.09 -1.57
N LEU A 441 -12.46 12.87 -1.05
CA LEU A 441 -11.84 12.61 0.24
C LEU A 441 -12.95 12.62 1.31
N PRO A 442 -13.11 11.53 2.10
CA PRO A 442 -14.12 11.48 3.16
C PRO A 442 -13.77 12.37 4.35
N ASP A 443 -12.52 12.84 4.42
CA ASP A 443 -11.98 13.66 5.48
C ASP A 443 -11.73 15.09 4.98
N THR A 444 -12.34 16.05 5.68
CA THR A 444 -12.24 17.49 5.44
C THR A 444 -11.52 18.23 6.57
N MET A 445 -10.98 17.54 7.57
CA MET A 445 -10.26 18.16 8.69
C MET A 445 -9.05 18.94 8.19
N GLU A 446 -8.69 20.03 8.87
CA GLU A 446 -7.49 20.80 8.56
C GLU A 446 -6.22 20.09 9.08
N ASP A 447 -5.05 20.41 8.53
CA ASP A 447 -3.79 19.72 8.89
C ASP A 447 -3.41 19.93 10.37
N ASP A 448 -3.62 21.13 10.91
CA ASP A 448 -3.31 21.46 12.31
C ASP A 448 -4.25 20.79 13.33
N ALA A 449 -5.47 20.40 12.91
CA ALA A 449 -6.48 19.75 13.77
C ALA A 449 -6.22 18.26 13.97
N GLU A 450 -5.52 17.62 13.04
CA GLU A 450 -5.20 16.18 13.08
C GLU A 450 -3.97 15.89 13.95
N GLU A 451 -3.02 16.84 14.08
CA GLU A 451 -1.94 16.77 15.08
C GLU A 451 -2.44 16.94 16.53
N THR A 452 -3.74 17.22 16.72
CA THR A 452 -4.44 17.26 18.02
C THR A 452 -5.51 16.17 18.16
N ASP A 453 -5.62 15.25 17.19
CA ASP A 453 -6.53 14.11 17.29
C ASP A 453 -5.90 12.99 18.15
N ASP A 454 -6.58 12.59 19.22
CA ASP A 454 -6.17 11.49 20.10
C ASP A 454 -6.05 10.14 19.35
N SER A 455 -6.69 10.00 18.17
CA SER A 455 -6.53 8.84 17.30
C SER A 455 -5.19 8.82 16.54
N THR A 456 -4.54 9.99 16.37
CA THR A 456 -3.30 10.15 15.59
C THR A 456 -2.08 9.55 16.31
N LEU A 457 -1.95 9.75 17.61
CA LEU A 457 -1.00 9.01 18.44
C LEU A 457 -1.79 7.92 19.16
N GLY A 458 -2.03 6.83 18.42
CA GLY A 458 -3.06 5.85 18.73
C GLY A 458 -3.09 5.48 20.21
N LEU A 459 -4.29 5.58 20.79
CA LEU A 459 -4.63 5.28 22.19
C LEU A 459 -3.72 4.19 22.76
N PHE A 460 -2.71 4.63 23.53
CA PHE A 460 -1.73 3.74 24.14
C PHE A 460 -2.40 3.13 25.37
N ASN A 461 -3.08 2.00 25.18
CA ASN A 461 -3.67 1.28 26.29
C ASN A 461 -2.52 0.61 27.04
N PRO A 462 -2.29 0.91 28.34
CA PRO A 462 -1.18 0.30 29.09
C PRO A 462 -1.34 -1.21 29.30
N GLU A 463 -2.47 -1.79 28.89
CA GLU A 463 -2.72 -3.23 28.84
C GLU A 463 -2.08 -3.91 27.60
N ASP A 464 -1.57 -3.15 26.61
CA ASP A 464 -0.85 -3.68 25.43
C ASP A 464 0.62 -4.10 25.76
N GLU A 465 1.00 -4.22 27.05
CA GLU A 465 2.32 -4.66 27.53
C GLU A 465 2.37 -6.13 28.05
N GLU A 466 1.26 -6.90 27.98
CA GLU A 466 1.21 -8.34 28.34
C GLU A 466 1.40 -9.30 27.14
#